data_AF-A0A1F3M5A2-F1
#
_entry.id   AF-A0A1F3M5A2-F1
#
_cell.length_a   1.000
_cell.length_b   1.000
_cell.length_c   1.000
_cell.angle_alpha   90.00
_cell.angle_beta   90.00
_cell.angle_gamma   90.00
#
_symmetry.space_group_name_H-M   'P 1'
#
loop_
_entity.id
_entity.type
_entity.pdbx_description
1 polymer ?
#
loop_
_entity_poly.entity_id
_entity_poly.type
_entity_poly.pdbx_seq_one_letter_code
_entity_poly.pdbx_strand_id
1 'polypeptide(L)'
;MQNITEQIESTSFEAGKLIKAHGVSGRIVLRLSHPAKDLIDFPEWIHIRINGILVPFQVTEESVFLKDSNHIVMGLDEVADQPAARELADHAFNLPGEWSDWFQGETESPASWIGFSIEESISGQPGIVIDYQDIPGNPLLEIEIGGKTILVPFNPEYILRTDPDKRTMVVRVPEDLMNLK
;
A
#
# COMPACT_ATOMS: atom_id res chain seq x y z
N MET A 1 6.11 18.52 -15.04
CA MET A 1 6.76 17.42 -14.29
C MET A 1 6.35 17.40 -12.84
N GLN A 2 6.52 18.48 -12.06
CA GLN A 2 6.19 18.53 -10.62
C GLN A 2 4.74 18.05 -10.30
N ASN A 3 3.75 18.53 -11.07
CA ASN A 3 2.34 18.17 -10.89
C ASN A 3 2.00 16.69 -11.19
N ILE A 4 2.78 16.01 -12.04
CA ILE A 4 2.53 14.61 -12.41
C ILE A 4 3.10 13.68 -11.34
N THR A 5 4.30 13.97 -10.83
CA THR A 5 4.93 13.19 -9.76
C THR A 5 4.12 13.26 -8.46
N GLU A 6 3.62 14.44 -8.08
CA GLU A 6 2.74 14.61 -6.91
C GLU A 6 1.43 13.83 -7.06
N GLN A 7 0.84 13.80 -8.26
CA GLN A 7 -0.34 13.00 -8.53
C GLN A 7 -0.06 11.49 -8.43
N ILE A 8 1.08 11.01 -8.96
CA ILE A 8 1.47 9.59 -8.85
C ILE A 8 1.69 9.20 -7.39
N GLU A 9 2.36 10.03 -6.59
CA GLU A 9 2.60 9.72 -5.18
C GLU A 9 1.30 9.61 -4.37
N SER A 10 0.28 10.42 -4.69
CA SER A 10 -1.02 10.37 -4.01
C SER A 10 -1.94 9.22 -4.43
N THR A 11 -1.68 8.58 -5.59
CA THR A 11 -2.55 7.51 -6.13
C THR A 11 -1.82 6.18 -6.35
N SER A 12 -0.66 5.99 -5.74
CA SER A 12 0.13 4.76 -5.85
C SER A 12 0.57 4.25 -4.48
N PHE A 13 0.92 2.97 -4.40
CA PHE A 13 1.44 2.36 -3.17
C PHE A 13 2.74 1.63 -3.47
N GLU A 14 3.64 1.55 -2.48
CA GLU A 14 4.88 0.77 -2.60
C GLU A 14 4.55 -0.72 -2.63
N ALA A 15 4.83 -1.35 -3.77
CA ALA A 15 4.47 -2.74 -4.04
C ALA A 15 5.64 -3.71 -3.86
N GLY A 16 6.86 -3.19 -3.61
CA GLY A 16 8.03 -3.99 -3.30
C GLY A 16 9.33 -3.40 -3.82
N LYS A 17 10.28 -4.28 -4.20
CA LYS A 17 11.62 -3.89 -4.67
C LYS A 17 12.09 -4.69 -5.86
N LEU A 18 12.89 -4.05 -6.72
CA LEU A 18 13.63 -4.73 -7.78
C LEU A 18 14.86 -5.41 -7.17
N ILE A 19 15.07 -6.70 -7.46
CA ILE A 19 16.10 -7.51 -6.79
C ILE A 19 17.31 -7.77 -7.67
N LYS A 20 17.08 -8.22 -8.90
CA LYS A 20 18.17 -8.58 -9.84
C LYS A 20 17.67 -8.72 -11.26
N ALA A 21 18.58 -8.56 -12.21
CA ALA A 21 18.34 -8.92 -13.60
C ALA A 21 17.95 -10.41 -13.76
N HIS A 22 17.08 -10.67 -14.72
CA HIS A 22 16.60 -11.98 -15.15
C HIS A 22 17.04 -12.27 -16.58
N GLY A 23 18.02 -13.15 -16.74
CA GLY A 23 18.59 -13.46 -18.06
C GLY A 23 19.41 -12.30 -18.62
N VAL A 24 19.44 -12.20 -19.96
CA VAL A 24 20.25 -11.21 -20.70
C VAL A 24 19.42 -10.12 -21.39
N SER A 25 18.09 -10.29 -21.46
CA SER A 25 17.16 -9.48 -22.25
C SER A 25 16.53 -8.31 -21.49
N GLY A 26 17.22 -7.76 -20.48
CA GLY A 26 16.71 -6.61 -19.73
C GLY A 26 15.56 -6.85 -18.75
N ARG A 27 15.05 -8.08 -18.64
CA ARG A 27 14.02 -8.42 -17.64
C ARG A 27 14.59 -8.34 -16.22
N ILE A 28 13.73 -8.02 -15.25
CA ILE A 28 14.09 -7.87 -13.83
C ILE A 28 13.17 -8.73 -12.97
N VAL A 29 13.72 -9.27 -11.88
CA VAL A 29 12.95 -9.92 -10.81
C VAL A 29 12.54 -8.86 -9.78
N LEU A 30 11.25 -8.69 -9.60
CA LEU A 30 10.63 -7.86 -8.57
C LEU A 30 10.24 -8.76 -7.41
N ARG A 31 10.63 -8.39 -6.18
CA ARG A 31 10.09 -8.99 -4.95
C ARG A 31 8.96 -8.12 -4.45
N LEU A 32 7.83 -8.75 -4.24
CA LEU A 32 6.61 -8.12 -3.76
C LEU A 32 6.66 -7.87 -2.25
N SER A 33 5.99 -6.83 -1.78
CA SER A 33 5.82 -6.54 -0.35
C SER A 33 4.89 -7.56 0.33
N HIS A 34 3.91 -8.05 -0.41
CA HIS A 34 2.96 -9.09 -0.01
C HIS A 34 2.87 -10.16 -1.10
N PRO A 35 2.46 -11.40 -0.79
CA PRO A 35 2.28 -12.41 -1.81
C PRO A 35 1.22 -11.97 -2.83
N ALA A 36 1.43 -12.13 -4.13
CA ALA A 36 0.40 -11.94 -5.14
C ALA A 36 -0.62 -13.08 -5.13
N LYS A 37 -1.86 -12.75 -5.48
CA LYS A 37 -2.85 -13.67 -6.02
C LYS A 37 -2.41 -14.14 -7.42
N ASP A 38 -3.20 -14.97 -8.09
CA ASP A 38 -2.94 -15.31 -9.48
C ASP A 38 -2.95 -14.06 -10.37
N LEU A 39 -1.93 -13.95 -11.22
CA LEU A 39 -1.77 -12.82 -12.15
C LEU A 39 -2.69 -13.04 -13.35
N ILE A 40 -3.82 -12.33 -13.38
CA ILE A 40 -4.78 -12.39 -14.50
C ILE A 40 -4.50 -11.30 -15.54
N ASP A 41 -3.81 -10.23 -15.14
CA ASP A 41 -3.50 -9.05 -15.95
C ASP A 41 -2.15 -8.45 -15.54
N PHE A 42 -1.69 -7.34 -16.14
CA PHE A 42 -0.54 -6.57 -15.67
C PHE A 42 -0.63 -5.05 -15.87
N PRO A 43 0.02 -4.24 -15.01
CA PRO A 43 0.03 -2.79 -15.18
C PRO A 43 0.74 -2.42 -16.47
N GLU A 44 0.18 -1.46 -17.19
CA GLU A 44 0.86 -0.84 -18.33
C GLU A 44 2.09 -0.04 -17.86
N TRP A 45 2.06 0.50 -16.63
CA TRP A 45 3.10 1.33 -16.04
C TRP A 45 3.43 0.93 -14.61
N ILE A 46 4.73 0.88 -14.30
CA ILE A 46 5.21 0.86 -12.90
C ILE A 46 6.01 2.12 -12.61
N HIS A 47 6.12 2.49 -11.34
CA HIS A 47 6.91 3.65 -10.94
C HIS A 47 8.08 3.23 -10.07
N ILE A 48 9.31 3.52 -10.48
CA ILE A 48 10.51 3.15 -9.73
C ILE A 48 11.02 4.37 -8.97
N ARG A 49 11.29 4.21 -7.68
CA ARG A 49 11.80 5.30 -6.82
C ARG A 49 13.31 5.47 -7.01
N ILE A 50 13.71 6.44 -7.83
CA ILE A 50 15.11 6.77 -8.14
C ILE A 50 15.44 8.12 -7.52
N ASN A 51 16.48 8.21 -6.68
CA ASN A 51 16.88 9.45 -6.00
C ASN A 51 15.72 10.15 -5.26
N GLY A 52 14.82 9.36 -4.66
CA GLY A 52 13.68 9.85 -3.89
C GLY A 52 12.43 10.19 -4.71
N ILE A 53 12.51 10.26 -6.05
CA ILE A 53 11.38 10.56 -6.93
C ILE A 53 10.83 9.30 -7.61
N LEU A 54 9.52 9.25 -7.84
CA LEU A 54 8.89 8.20 -8.65
C LEU A 54 9.04 8.49 -10.14
N VAL A 55 9.71 7.58 -10.84
CA VAL A 55 9.95 7.64 -12.29
C VAL A 55 9.08 6.56 -12.96
N PRO A 56 8.21 6.91 -13.93
CA PRO A 56 7.40 5.92 -14.64
C PRO A 56 8.25 5.11 -15.62
N PHE A 57 7.98 3.81 -15.71
CA PHE A 57 8.53 2.87 -16.68
C PHE A 57 7.39 2.09 -17.31
N GLN A 58 7.41 1.99 -18.64
CA GLN A 58 6.38 1.24 -19.36
C GLN A 58 6.69 -0.25 -19.29
N VAL A 59 5.68 -1.06 -19.01
CA VAL A 59 5.78 -2.51 -18.96
C VAL A 59 5.67 -3.10 -20.37
N THR A 60 6.53 -4.06 -20.68
CA THR A 60 6.43 -4.80 -21.95
C THR A 60 5.56 -6.05 -21.76
N GLU A 61 4.37 -6.04 -22.35
CA GLU A 61 3.29 -7.01 -22.10
C GLU A 61 3.71 -8.48 -22.21
N GLU A 62 4.55 -8.82 -23.19
CA GLU A 62 4.97 -10.22 -23.45
C GLU A 62 5.97 -10.79 -22.43
N SER A 63 6.35 -10.02 -21.40
CA SER A 63 7.47 -10.36 -20.51
C SER A 63 7.10 -10.55 -19.03
N VAL A 64 5.83 -10.38 -18.68
CA VAL A 64 5.37 -10.41 -17.28
C VAL A 64 4.88 -11.80 -16.90
N PHE A 65 5.43 -12.36 -15.81
CA PHE A 65 4.90 -13.58 -15.22
C PHE A 65 5.26 -13.69 -13.74
N LEU A 66 4.39 -14.36 -12.98
CA LEU A 66 4.70 -14.79 -11.62
C LEU A 66 5.75 -15.90 -11.66
N LYS A 67 6.84 -15.69 -10.94
CA LYS A 67 7.84 -16.73 -10.69
C LYS A 67 7.43 -17.60 -9.51
N ASP A 68 6.91 -16.95 -8.46
CA ASP A 68 6.28 -17.55 -7.29
C ASP A 68 5.38 -16.49 -6.64
N SER A 69 4.69 -16.82 -5.55
CA SER A 69 3.75 -15.90 -4.92
C SER A 69 4.39 -14.59 -4.46
N ASN A 70 5.71 -14.51 -4.23
CA ASN A 70 6.37 -13.28 -3.77
C ASN A 70 7.23 -12.62 -4.86
N HIS A 71 7.29 -13.17 -6.07
CA HIS A 71 8.19 -12.68 -7.11
C HIS A 71 7.54 -12.62 -8.49
N ILE A 72 7.70 -11.48 -9.14
CA ILE A 72 7.33 -11.25 -10.54
C ILE A 72 8.59 -11.08 -11.36
N VAL A 73 8.60 -11.62 -12.59
CA VAL A 73 9.56 -11.23 -13.62
C VAL A 73 8.85 -10.27 -14.56
N MET A 74 9.49 -9.14 -14.86
CA MET A 74 8.93 -8.07 -15.69
C MET A 74 10.01 -7.47 -16.57
N GLY A 75 9.67 -7.18 -17.83
CA GLY A 75 10.47 -6.37 -18.75
C GLY A 75 9.89 -4.95 -18.84
N LEU A 76 10.78 -3.98 -19.01
CA LEU A 76 10.46 -2.56 -19.10
C LEU A 76 11.00 -2.03 -20.42
N ASP A 77 10.27 -1.14 -21.09
CA ASP A 77 10.61 -0.65 -22.44
C ASP A 77 12.00 0.03 -22.47
N GLU A 78 12.33 0.78 -21.41
CA GLU A 78 13.61 1.47 -21.28
C GLU A 78 14.78 0.57 -20.86
N VAL A 79 14.54 -0.72 -20.57
CA VAL A 79 15.54 -1.65 -20.03
C VAL A 79 15.79 -2.78 -21.02
N ALA A 80 16.74 -2.55 -21.93
CA ALA A 80 17.01 -3.47 -23.04
C ALA A 80 17.93 -4.65 -22.70
N ASP A 81 18.77 -4.54 -21.66
CA ASP A 81 19.82 -5.52 -21.39
C ASP A 81 20.11 -5.77 -19.91
N GLN A 82 20.89 -6.81 -19.63
CA GLN A 82 21.25 -7.20 -18.27
C GLN A 82 22.01 -6.11 -17.49
N PRO A 83 22.97 -5.36 -18.07
CA PRO A 83 23.57 -4.21 -17.41
C PRO A 83 22.55 -3.17 -16.95
N ALA A 84 21.66 -2.69 -17.82
CA ALA A 84 20.62 -1.73 -17.47
C ALA A 84 19.69 -2.26 -16.36
N ALA A 85 19.29 -3.53 -16.47
CA ALA A 85 18.48 -4.21 -15.46
C ALA A 85 19.17 -4.31 -14.09
N ARG A 86 20.50 -4.36 -14.04
CA ARG A 86 21.27 -4.39 -12.79
C ARG A 86 21.34 -3.02 -12.12
N GLU A 87 21.34 -1.92 -12.89
CA GLU A 87 21.36 -0.57 -12.34
C GLU A 87 20.09 -0.24 -11.54
N LEU A 88 18.98 -0.86 -11.91
CA LEU A 88 17.70 -0.70 -11.21
C LEU A 88 17.53 -1.60 -9.98
N ALA A 89 18.49 -2.48 -9.68
CA ALA A 89 18.43 -3.31 -8.48
C ALA A 89 18.38 -2.45 -7.20
N ASP A 90 17.78 -3.01 -6.16
CA ASP A 90 17.57 -2.40 -4.83
C ASP A 90 16.63 -1.18 -4.78
N HIS A 91 16.16 -0.69 -5.93
CA HIS A 91 15.15 0.36 -5.97
C HIS A 91 13.77 -0.18 -5.58
N ALA A 92 13.00 0.64 -4.86
CA ALA A 92 11.60 0.36 -4.59
C ALA A 92 10.74 0.67 -5.83
N PHE A 93 9.62 -0.04 -5.97
CA PHE A 93 8.64 0.28 -7.00
C PHE A 93 7.25 0.45 -6.40
N ASN A 94 6.49 1.33 -7.04
CA ASN A 94 5.09 1.59 -6.76
C ASN A 94 4.23 1.12 -7.93
N LEU A 95 3.01 0.69 -7.60
CA LEU A 95 1.94 0.43 -8.56
C LEU A 95 0.81 1.44 -8.39
N PRO A 96 0.08 1.77 -9.47
CA PRO A 96 -1.16 2.53 -9.34
C PRO A 96 -2.14 1.84 -8.38
N GLY A 97 -2.93 2.64 -7.65
CA GLY A 97 -3.81 2.16 -6.57
C GLY A 97 -4.80 1.06 -6.99
N GLU A 98 -5.24 1.06 -8.25
CA GLU A 98 -6.13 0.02 -8.81
C GLU A 98 -5.53 -1.40 -8.79
N TRP A 99 -4.20 -1.53 -8.64
CA TRP A 99 -3.50 -2.82 -8.57
C TRP A 99 -3.32 -3.34 -7.14
N SER A 100 -3.92 -2.70 -6.12
CA SER A 100 -3.85 -3.19 -4.72
C SER A 100 -4.42 -4.59 -4.55
N ASP A 101 -5.47 -4.91 -5.31
CA ASP A 101 -6.21 -6.18 -5.19
C ASP A 101 -5.42 -7.40 -5.68
N TRP A 102 -4.28 -7.17 -6.33
CA TRP A 102 -3.34 -8.22 -6.70
C TRP A 102 -2.68 -8.90 -5.52
N PHE A 103 -2.58 -8.23 -4.38
CA PHE A 103 -1.87 -8.76 -3.23
C PHE A 103 -2.83 -9.56 -2.32
N GLN A 104 -2.31 -10.66 -1.77
CA GLN A 104 -2.94 -11.45 -0.71
C GLN A 104 -2.69 -10.74 0.61
N GLY A 105 -3.76 -10.57 1.40
CA GLY A 105 -3.71 -9.69 2.56
C GLY A 105 -3.74 -8.26 2.06
N GLU A 106 -4.96 -7.74 1.96
CA GLU A 106 -5.29 -6.35 1.64
C GLU A 106 -4.20 -5.34 2.06
N THR A 107 -3.66 -4.59 1.10
CA THR A 107 -3.33 -3.19 1.37
C THR A 107 -4.63 -2.40 1.26
N GLU A 108 -5.56 -2.68 2.17
CA GLU A 108 -6.75 -1.84 2.31
C GLU A 108 -6.24 -0.47 2.76
N SER A 109 -6.52 0.54 1.94
CA SER A 109 -6.28 1.92 2.34
C SER A 109 -7.03 2.14 3.66
N PRO A 110 -6.46 2.80 4.67
CA PRO A 110 -7.18 3.13 5.91
C PRO A 110 -8.55 3.80 5.68
N ALA A 111 -8.73 4.47 4.55
CA ALA A 111 -10.00 5.03 4.12
C ALA A 111 -11.09 3.98 3.80
N SER A 112 -10.75 2.74 3.43
CA SER A 112 -11.73 1.64 3.23
C SER A 112 -12.42 1.24 4.53
N TRP A 113 -11.81 1.57 5.68
CA TRP A 113 -12.33 1.22 7.00
C TRP A 113 -13.46 2.14 7.46
N ILE A 114 -13.77 3.21 6.73
CA ILE A 114 -14.91 4.07 7.04
C ILE A 114 -16.19 3.22 7.08
N GLY A 115 -16.94 3.36 8.17
CA GLY A 115 -18.13 2.57 8.48
C GLY A 115 -17.86 1.22 9.16
N PHE A 116 -16.61 0.87 9.49
CA PHE A 116 -16.32 -0.32 10.30
C PHE A 116 -16.87 -0.13 11.72
N SER A 117 -17.47 -1.18 12.25
CA SER A 117 -17.91 -1.20 13.65
C SER A 117 -16.70 -1.37 14.58
N ILE A 118 -16.72 -0.63 15.69
CA ILE A 118 -15.61 -0.59 16.64
C ILE A 118 -15.99 -1.30 17.93
N GLU A 119 -15.08 -2.16 18.40
CA GLU A 119 -15.04 -2.69 19.75
C GLU A 119 -13.93 -1.96 20.53
N GLU A 120 -14.31 -1.05 21.43
CA GLU A 120 -13.34 -0.35 22.28
C GLU A 120 -12.91 -1.25 23.45
N SER A 121 -11.61 -1.52 23.56
CA SER A 121 -11.07 -2.57 24.43
C SER A 121 -11.08 -2.25 25.93
N ILE A 122 -11.19 -0.99 26.33
CA ILE A 122 -11.15 -0.56 27.75
C ILE A 122 -12.58 -0.43 28.31
N SER A 123 -13.39 0.37 27.64
CA SER A 123 -14.76 0.74 28.01
C SER A 123 -15.80 -0.25 27.52
N GLY A 124 -15.49 -1.06 26.50
CA GLY A 124 -16.45 -1.94 25.85
C GLY A 124 -17.54 -1.21 25.06
N GLN A 125 -17.42 0.10 24.88
CA GLN A 125 -18.43 0.87 24.15
C GLN A 125 -18.34 0.57 22.65
N PRO A 126 -19.49 0.37 21.99
CA PRO A 126 -19.51 0.25 20.54
C PRO A 126 -19.22 1.61 19.92
N GLY A 127 -18.52 1.57 18.78
CA GLY A 127 -18.29 2.75 17.97
C GLY A 127 -18.33 2.46 16.48
N ILE A 128 -17.95 3.45 15.70
CA ILE A 128 -17.84 3.36 14.25
C ILE A 128 -16.68 4.23 13.75
N VAL A 129 -15.96 3.76 12.74
CA VAL A 129 -15.00 4.59 12.01
C VAL A 129 -15.77 5.55 11.12
N ILE A 130 -15.54 6.86 11.25
CA ILE A 130 -16.27 7.87 10.48
C ILE A 130 -15.40 8.58 9.44
N ASP A 131 -14.09 8.66 9.66
CA ASP A 131 -13.16 9.25 8.68
C ASP A 131 -11.70 8.78 8.88
N TYR A 132 -10.84 9.08 7.91
CA TYR A 132 -9.39 8.91 7.98
C TYR A 132 -8.70 10.17 7.47
N GLN A 133 -7.81 10.73 8.29
CA GLN A 133 -7.03 11.92 7.96
C GLN A 133 -5.59 11.53 7.65
N ASP A 134 -5.23 11.58 6.36
CA ASP A 134 -3.90 11.25 5.87
C ASP A 134 -2.92 12.43 6.04
N ILE A 135 -2.52 12.69 7.29
CA ILE A 135 -1.56 13.75 7.61
C ILE A 135 -0.15 13.16 7.55
N PRO A 136 0.77 13.68 6.71
CA PRO A 136 2.13 13.17 6.61
C PRO A 136 2.84 13.07 7.96
N GLY A 137 3.24 11.87 8.35
CA GLY A 137 3.93 11.60 9.62
C GLY A 137 3.04 11.54 10.86
N ASN A 138 1.74 11.87 10.75
CA ASN A 138 0.78 11.75 11.85
C ASN A 138 -0.63 11.40 11.34
N PRO A 139 -0.81 10.27 10.64
CA PRO A 139 -2.13 9.84 10.19
C PRO A 139 -3.06 9.61 11.38
N LEU A 140 -4.33 10.02 11.25
CA LEU A 140 -5.35 9.92 12.29
C LEU A 140 -6.57 9.17 11.77
N LEU A 141 -7.12 8.30 12.60
CA LEU A 141 -8.42 7.66 12.41
C LEU A 141 -9.47 8.45 13.21
N GLU A 142 -10.54 8.88 12.56
CA GLU A 142 -11.65 9.53 13.23
C GLU A 142 -12.74 8.50 13.52
N ILE A 143 -13.09 8.39 14.80
CA ILE A 143 -14.05 7.40 15.27
C ILE A 143 -15.14 8.06 16.11
N GLU A 144 -16.34 7.51 16.07
CA GLU A 144 -17.43 7.91 16.96
C GLU A 144 -17.67 6.82 18.01
N ILE A 145 -17.56 7.17 19.30
CA ILE A 145 -17.89 6.30 20.43
C ILE A 145 -18.82 7.06 21.37
N GLY A 146 -19.98 6.49 21.69
CA GLY A 146 -20.93 7.11 22.61
C GLY A 146 -21.40 8.51 22.18
N GLY A 147 -21.47 8.78 20.88
CA GLY A 147 -21.86 10.08 20.31
C GLY A 147 -20.78 11.15 20.38
N LYS A 148 -19.53 10.78 20.68
CA LYS A 148 -18.37 11.67 20.63
C LYS A 148 -17.43 11.25 19.51
N THR A 149 -16.97 12.24 18.74
CA THR A 149 -15.88 12.09 17.78
C THR A 149 -14.55 12.10 18.52
N ILE A 150 -13.68 11.14 18.20
CA ILE A 150 -12.35 10.97 18.78
C ILE A 150 -11.35 10.77 17.63
N LEU A 151 -10.24 11.50 17.68
CA LEU A 151 -9.12 11.32 16.75
C LEU A 151 -8.08 10.40 17.38
N VAL A 152 -7.83 9.27 16.72
CA VAL A 152 -6.94 8.22 17.19
C VAL A 152 -5.71 8.15 16.30
N PRO A 153 -4.48 8.20 16.83
CA PRO A 153 -3.28 8.00 16.03
C PRO A 153 -3.31 6.65 15.30
N PHE A 154 -3.05 6.69 13.99
CA PHE A 154 -3.08 5.50 13.14
C PHE A 154 -1.80 4.68 13.33
N ASN A 155 -1.74 3.91 14.41
CA ASN A 155 -0.63 3.02 14.72
C ASN A 155 -1.08 1.83 15.62
N PRO A 156 -0.23 0.80 15.79
CA PRO A 156 -0.59 -0.42 16.53
C PRO A 156 -0.80 -0.24 18.03
N GLU A 157 -0.46 0.91 18.63
CA GLU A 157 -0.74 1.21 20.03
C GLU A 157 -2.24 1.39 20.28
N TYR A 158 -2.94 1.99 19.31
CA TYR A 158 -4.36 2.30 19.39
C TYR A 158 -5.22 1.35 18.53
N ILE A 159 -4.76 0.95 17.35
CA ILE A 159 -5.49 0.04 16.44
C ILE A 159 -4.96 -1.38 16.67
N LEU A 160 -5.67 -2.13 17.51
CA LEU A 160 -5.18 -3.44 17.99
C LEU A 160 -5.42 -4.56 16.98
N ARG A 161 -6.55 -4.52 16.26
CA ARG A 161 -6.96 -5.55 15.31
C ARG A 161 -7.98 -5.01 14.32
N THR A 162 -7.92 -5.46 13.08
CA THR A 162 -8.93 -5.27 12.04
C THR A 162 -9.42 -6.62 11.53
N ASP A 163 -10.71 -6.72 11.21
CA ASP A 163 -11.34 -7.87 10.53
C ASP A 163 -12.16 -7.32 9.35
N PRO A 164 -11.53 -7.19 8.17
CA PRO A 164 -12.14 -6.60 6.98
C PRO A 164 -13.35 -7.39 6.48
N ASP A 165 -13.28 -8.73 6.51
CA ASP A 165 -14.38 -9.62 6.15
C ASP A 165 -15.65 -9.33 6.97
N LYS A 166 -15.49 -9.02 8.25
CA LYS A 166 -16.60 -8.67 9.15
C LYS A 166 -16.86 -7.18 9.27
N ARG A 167 -16.03 -6.33 8.65
CA ARG A 167 -16.03 -4.86 8.81
C ARG A 167 -16.01 -4.44 10.29
N THR A 168 -15.10 -5.05 11.06
CA THR A 168 -14.90 -4.73 12.47
C THR A 168 -13.46 -4.32 12.80
N MET A 169 -13.32 -3.51 13.84
CA MET A 169 -12.03 -3.03 14.33
C MET A 169 -12.03 -3.04 15.85
N VAL A 170 -10.92 -3.49 16.45
CA VAL A 170 -10.68 -3.36 17.89
C VAL A 170 -9.71 -2.22 18.11
N VAL A 171 -10.13 -1.25 18.91
CA VAL A 171 -9.31 -0.08 19.26
C VAL A 171 -9.08 0.00 20.76
N ARG A 172 -8.03 0.72 21.14
CA ARG A 172 -7.73 1.07 22.52
C ARG A 172 -7.61 2.57 22.63
N VAL A 173 -8.59 3.21 23.26
CA VAL A 173 -8.60 4.66 23.44
C VAL A 173 -8.39 4.97 24.91
N PRO A 174 -7.23 5.51 25.32
CA PRO A 174 -7.01 5.90 26.71
C PRO A 174 -7.96 7.05 27.12
N GLU A 175 -8.28 7.10 28.43
CA GLU A 175 -9.32 8.01 28.97
C GLU A 175 -9.04 9.49 28.72
N ASP A 176 -7.78 9.88 28.61
CA ASP A 176 -7.36 11.24 28.30
C ASP A 176 -7.82 11.66 26.89
N LEU A 177 -7.75 10.75 25.92
CA LEU A 177 -8.22 10.99 24.55
C LEU A 177 -9.76 11.06 24.46
N MET A 178 -10.47 10.22 25.24
CA MET A 178 -11.94 10.19 25.31
C MET A 178 -12.59 11.47 25.87
N ASN A 179 -11.78 12.29 26.56
CA ASN A 179 -12.23 13.49 27.26
C ASN A 179 -11.77 14.81 26.62
N LEU A 180 -11.06 14.74 25.50
CA LEU A 180 -10.76 15.93 24.70
C LEU A 180 -12.08 16.54 24.20
N LYS A 181 -12.23 17.85 24.42
CA LYS A 181 -13.39 18.64 24.00
C LYS A 181 -13.07 19.45 22.76
#